data_AF-A0A9N9UZI2-F1
#
_entry.id   AF-A0A9N9UZI2-F1
#
_cell.length_a   1.000
_cell.length_b   1.000
_cell.length_c   1.000
_cell.angle_alpha   90.00
_cell.angle_beta   90.00
_cell.angle_gamma   90.00
#
_symmetry.space_group_name_H-M   'P 1'
#
loop_
_entity.id
_entity.type
_entity.pdbx_description
1 polymer ?
#
loop_
_entity_poly.entity_id
_entity_poly.type
_entity_poly.pdbx_seq_one_letter_code
_entity_poly.pdbx_strand_id
1 'polypeptide(L)'
;MAKQDGVHGMFTVTSGCVCFGSLHNIWGGSLAPVQPFCQVKPQSSGTVLAHEFKHNIAAVNGTWNVFQLKDLRSGQASGWFACHINVDPGREIEKILTISGSPYEDNHGSTMNNDTTFDNGVFVINRYDWGYYAHEFLEEIGEGVSEGDADVLADSNSAGLADYAQAQAKVQEWRQCKPSRRRISDGGVWMYSPDAEYMFGRFGFNEARTGAHSFLFFSTNTEFSHTVIAGRSETLRQEDNLNI
;
A
#
# COMPACT_ATOMS: atom_id res chain seq x y z
N MET A 1 -4.35 10.07 -25.10
CA MET A 1 -4.56 10.05 -23.64
C MET A 1 -3.59 11.06 -23.02
N ALA A 2 -4.10 12.03 -22.27
CA ALA A 2 -3.26 12.96 -21.52
C ALA A 2 -2.57 12.19 -20.39
N LYS A 3 -1.29 12.44 -20.17
CA LYS A 3 -0.54 11.88 -19.04
C LYS A 3 -1.18 12.45 -17.76
N GLN A 4 -1.64 11.60 -16.85
CA GLN A 4 -2.10 12.07 -15.54
C GLN A 4 -0.93 12.79 -14.85
N ASP A 5 -1.14 14.02 -14.38
CA ASP A 5 -0.07 14.77 -13.72
C ASP A 5 0.33 14.11 -12.39
N GLY A 6 1.64 14.07 -12.13
CA GLY A 6 2.23 13.52 -10.92
C GLY A 6 2.56 12.02 -10.94
N VAL A 7 2.39 11.34 -12.08
CA VAL A 7 2.79 9.93 -12.23
C VAL A 7 4.31 9.79 -12.08
N HIS A 8 4.73 9.06 -11.04
CA HIS A 8 6.11 8.72 -10.74
C HIS A 8 6.60 7.53 -11.59
N GLY A 9 5.73 6.56 -11.83
CA GLY A 9 6.01 5.39 -12.66
C GLY A 9 4.76 4.58 -12.95
N MET A 10 4.94 3.43 -13.58
CA MET A 10 3.84 2.54 -13.95
C MET A 10 4.28 1.09 -13.95
N PHE A 11 3.32 0.19 -13.70
CA PHE A 11 3.48 -1.25 -13.87
C PHE A 11 2.20 -1.86 -14.43
N THR A 12 2.25 -3.11 -14.88
CA THR A 12 1.10 -3.80 -15.48
C THR A 12 0.66 -4.97 -14.61
N VAL A 13 -0.64 -5.09 -14.37
CA VAL A 13 -1.28 -6.27 -13.80
C VAL A 13 -1.84 -7.10 -14.94
N THR A 14 -1.40 -8.36 -15.05
CA THR A 14 -1.80 -9.27 -16.13
C THR A 14 -2.58 -10.48 -15.61
N SER A 15 -2.33 -10.85 -14.36
CA SER A 15 -2.84 -12.06 -13.71
C SER A 15 -4.23 -11.90 -13.08
N GLY A 16 -4.78 -10.69 -13.04
CA GLY A 16 -6.01 -10.37 -12.30
C GLY A 16 -5.82 -10.33 -10.79
N CYS A 17 -4.56 -10.27 -10.32
CA CYS A 17 -4.21 -10.35 -8.91
C CYS A 17 -2.90 -9.61 -8.64
N VAL A 18 -2.77 -9.01 -7.45
CA VAL A 18 -1.52 -8.44 -6.97
C VAL A 18 -1.10 -9.07 -5.65
N CYS A 19 0.19 -9.32 -5.48
CA CYS A 19 0.83 -9.67 -4.22
C CYS A 19 1.41 -8.41 -3.56
N PHE A 20 1.36 -8.32 -2.23
CA PHE A 20 1.76 -7.11 -1.51
C PHE A 20 2.47 -7.39 -0.18
N GLY A 21 3.25 -6.41 0.31
CA GLY A 21 3.96 -6.48 1.59
C GLY A 21 5.48 -6.57 1.43
N SER A 22 6.15 -7.09 2.45
CA SER A 22 7.59 -7.33 2.40
C SER A 22 7.90 -8.54 1.49
N LEU A 23 9.19 -8.78 1.21
CA LEU A 23 9.60 -9.80 0.23
C LEU A 23 9.02 -11.19 0.52
N HIS A 24 9.06 -11.64 1.76
CA HIS A 24 8.53 -12.93 2.19
C HIS A 24 6.99 -12.98 2.10
N ASN A 25 6.30 -11.87 2.37
CA ASN A 25 4.85 -11.77 2.21
C ASN A 25 4.44 -11.92 0.74
N ILE A 26 5.13 -11.23 -0.17
CA ILE A 26 4.89 -11.30 -1.61
C ILE A 26 5.15 -12.72 -2.12
N TRP A 27 6.23 -13.35 -1.66
CA TRP A 27 6.54 -14.73 -2.00
C TRP A 27 5.44 -15.70 -1.55
N GLY A 28 5.04 -15.66 -0.27
CA GLY A 28 3.95 -16.50 0.23
C GLY A 28 2.60 -16.19 -0.45
N GLY A 29 2.33 -14.91 -0.70
CA GLY A 29 1.16 -14.46 -1.45
C GLY A 29 1.08 -15.05 -2.86
N SER A 30 2.21 -15.19 -3.55
CA SER A 30 2.28 -15.78 -4.90
C SER A 30 2.04 -17.29 -4.94
N LEU A 31 2.14 -17.96 -3.80
CA LEU A 31 1.90 -19.40 -3.66
C LEU A 31 0.48 -19.72 -3.16
N ALA A 32 -0.18 -18.75 -2.54
CA ALA A 32 -1.54 -18.89 -2.04
C ALA A 32 -2.57 -18.69 -3.15
N PRO A 33 -3.76 -19.33 -3.06
CA PRO A 33 -4.88 -19.03 -3.94
C PRO A 33 -5.23 -17.54 -3.93
N VAL A 34 -5.74 -17.04 -5.07
CA VAL A 34 -6.16 -15.65 -5.22
C VAL A 34 -7.32 -15.33 -4.28
N GLN A 35 -7.14 -14.31 -3.44
CA GLN A 35 -8.17 -13.84 -2.53
C GLN A 35 -9.11 -12.84 -3.23
N PRO A 36 -10.44 -13.08 -3.25
CA PRO A 36 -11.39 -12.07 -3.73
C PRO A 36 -11.53 -10.92 -2.72
N PHE A 37 -12.32 -9.90 -3.05
CA PHE A 37 -12.78 -8.99 -2.01
C PHE A 37 -13.63 -9.75 -0.99
N CYS A 38 -13.25 -9.69 0.28
CA CYS A 38 -13.97 -10.37 1.34
C CYS A 38 -13.99 -9.54 2.62
N GLN A 39 -15.01 -9.80 3.43
CA GLN A 39 -15.12 -9.21 4.75
C GLN A 39 -14.23 -10.01 5.72
N VAL A 40 -12.97 -9.57 5.87
CA VAL A 40 -12.05 -10.16 6.84
C VAL A 40 -12.30 -9.50 8.19
N LYS A 41 -12.80 -10.27 9.16
CA LYS A 41 -13.01 -9.74 10.51
C LYS A 41 -11.69 -9.71 11.29
N PRO A 42 -11.40 -8.64 12.05
CA PRO A 42 -10.24 -8.62 12.93
C PRO A 42 -10.38 -9.69 14.00
N GLN A 43 -9.28 -10.35 14.30
CA GLN A 43 -9.16 -11.34 15.36
C GLN A 43 -8.25 -10.80 16.47
N SER A 44 -8.57 -11.16 17.71
CA SER A 44 -7.69 -10.88 18.85
C SER A 44 -6.55 -11.88 18.91
N SER A 45 -5.31 -11.39 18.92
CA SER A 45 -4.12 -12.17 19.24
C SER A 45 -3.36 -11.50 20.38
N GLY A 46 -3.47 -12.04 21.58
CA GLY A 46 -2.91 -11.41 22.79
C GLY A 46 -3.52 -10.02 23.04
N THR A 47 -2.68 -8.98 23.04
CA THR A 47 -3.10 -7.57 23.22
C THR A 47 -3.32 -6.82 21.91
N VAL A 48 -3.16 -7.48 20.75
CA VAL A 48 -3.30 -6.86 19.43
C VAL A 48 -4.50 -7.39 18.67
N LEU A 49 -5.07 -6.53 17.82
CA LEU A 49 -6.06 -6.92 16.82
C LEU A 49 -5.38 -6.96 15.45
N ALA A 50 -5.53 -8.07 14.75
CA ALA A 50 -4.98 -8.27 13.42
C ALA A 50 -6.01 -8.96 12.51
N HIS A 51 -5.88 -8.76 11.21
CA HIS A 51 -6.67 -9.45 10.21
C HIS A 51 -5.89 -10.64 9.67
N GLU A 52 -6.57 -11.77 9.53
CA GLU A 52 -6.00 -12.95 8.89
C GLU A 52 -6.42 -12.97 7.42
N PHE A 53 -5.47 -12.70 6.53
CA PHE A 53 -5.66 -12.77 5.08
C PHE A 53 -4.40 -13.23 4.38
N LYS A 54 -4.51 -13.53 3.08
CA LYS A 54 -3.34 -13.81 2.25
C LYS A 54 -2.77 -12.50 1.72
N HIS A 55 -1.46 -12.44 1.56
CA HIS A 55 -0.74 -11.29 0.97
C HIS A 55 -0.87 -11.24 -0.56
N ASN A 56 -2.05 -11.57 -1.05
CA ASN A 56 -2.48 -11.39 -2.43
C ASN A 56 -3.95 -10.95 -2.44
N ILE A 57 -4.36 -10.25 -3.49
CA ILE A 57 -5.76 -9.85 -3.65
C ILE A 57 -6.11 -9.66 -5.12
N ALA A 58 -7.34 -10.03 -5.49
CA ALA A 58 -7.88 -9.83 -6.83
C ALA A 58 -7.78 -8.35 -7.23
N ALA A 59 -7.33 -8.09 -8.46
CA ALA A 59 -7.02 -6.76 -8.96
C ALA A 59 -7.45 -6.59 -10.43
N VAL A 60 -7.76 -5.36 -10.81
CA VAL A 60 -8.10 -5.01 -12.19
C VAL A 60 -6.86 -5.14 -13.08
N ASN A 61 -6.98 -5.94 -14.14
CA ASN A 61 -5.96 -6.07 -15.18
C ASN A 61 -5.74 -4.75 -15.92
N GLY A 62 -4.51 -4.52 -16.34
CA GLY A 62 -4.11 -3.35 -17.13
C GLY A 62 -2.97 -2.58 -16.50
N THR A 63 -2.75 -1.37 -17.01
CA THR A 63 -1.68 -0.49 -16.53
C THR A 63 -2.12 0.26 -15.28
N TRP A 64 -1.25 0.25 -14.27
CA TRP A 64 -1.39 0.99 -13.03
C TRP A 64 -0.38 2.13 -12.98
N ASN A 65 -0.86 3.33 -12.74
CA ASN A 65 -0.04 4.49 -12.43
C ASN A 65 0.37 4.44 -10.96
N VAL A 66 1.60 4.86 -10.69
CA VAL A 66 2.13 5.02 -9.33
C VAL A 66 2.46 6.48 -9.09
N PHE A 67 2.02 6.98 -7.94
CA PHE A 67 2.20 8.34 -7.45
C PHE A 67 2.99 8.29 -6.15
N GLN A 68 4.04 9.09 -6.08
CA GLN A 68 4.74 9.33 -4.82
C GLN A 68 3.98 10.40 -4.06
N LEU A 69 3.69 10.16 -2.78
CA LEU A 69 3.08 11.14 -1.88
C LEU A 69 4.19 11.78 -1.07
N LYS A 70 4.28 13.11 -1.10
CA LYS A 70 5.35 13.88 -0.46
C LYS A 70 4.82 14.70 0.69
N ASP A 71 5.51 14.63 1.82
CA ASP A 71 5.31 15.58 2.92
C ASP A 71 5.91 16.94 2.51
N LEU A 72 5.13 18.02 2.66
CA LEU A 72 5.53 19.36 2.25
C LEU A 72 6.62 19.97 3.14
N ARG A 73 6.78 19.48 4.36
CA ARG A 73 7.74 20.00 5.35
C ARG A 73 9.13 19.42 5.11
N SER A 74 9.22 18.11 4.87
CA SER A 74 10.48 17.41 4.61
C SER A 74 10.84 17.34 3.12
N GLY A 75 9.85 17.40 2.23
CA GLY A 75 10.00 17.16 0.79
C GLY A 75 10.27 15.70 0.42
N GLN A 76 10.31 14.80 1.41
CA GLN A 76 10.53 13.36 1.24
C GLN A 76 9.22 12.63 0.94
N ALA A 77 9.35 11.38 0.47
CA ALA A 77 8.19 10.50 0.35
C ALA A 77 7.66 10.16 1.74
N SER A 78 6.37 10.42 1.98
CA SER A 78 5.66 10.03 3.20
C SER A 78 4.67 8.89 2.94
N GLY A 79 4.41 8.57 1.68
CA GLY A 79 3.50 7.51 1.29
C GLY A 79 3.48 7.32 -0.23
N TRP A 80 2.66 6.39 -0.68
CA TRP A 80 2.55 6.01 -2.09
C TRP A 80 1.11 5.68 -2.44
N PHE A 81 0.72 5.99 -3.67
CA PHE A 81 -0.58 5.62 -4.20
C PHE A 81 -0.40 4.96 -5.56
N ALA A 82 -0.98 3.78 -5.76
CA ALA A 82 -1.03 3.12 -7.05
C ALA A 82 -2.48 2.97 -7.47
N CYS A 83 -2.82 3.22 -8.74
CA CYS A 83 -4.17 2.96 -9.24
C CYS A 83 -4.18 2.61 -10.72
N HIS A 84 -5.19 1.87 -11.15
CA HIS A 84 -5.44 1.58 -12.55
C HIS A 84 -5.62 2.89 -13.34
N ILE A 85 -5.15 2.95 -14.59
CA ILE A 85 -5.12 4.18 -15.41
C ILE A 85 -6.50 4.86 -15.61
N ASN A 86 -7.59 4.11 -15.44
CA ASN A 86 -8.96 4.63 -15.54
C ASN A 86 -9.51 5.22 -14.22
N VAL A 87 -8.73 5.19 -13.15
CA VAL A 87 -9.09 5.75 -11.84
C VAL A 87 -8.59 7.18 -11.75
N ASP A 88 -9.44 8.08 -11.25
CA ASP A 88 -9.02 9.42 -10.85
C ASP A 88 -8.30 9.35 -9.49
N PRO A 89 -7.00 9.67 -9.41
CA PRO A 89 -6.25 9.47 -8.19
C PRO A 89 -6.70 10.38 -7.04
N GLY A 90 -7.16 11.60 -7.33
CA GLY A 90 -7.58 12.54 -6.29
C GLY A 90 -8.87 12.07 -5.62
N ARG A 91 -9.88 11.76 -6.43
CA ARG A 91 -11.19 11.27 -5.94
C ARG A 91 -11.09 9.94 -5.21
N GLU A 92 -10.24 9.04 -5.70
CA GLU A 92 -10.08 7.73 -5.07
C GLU A 92 -9.33 7.80 -3.74
N ILE A 93 -8.27 8.63 -3.65
CA ILE A 93 -7.60 8.89 -2.37
C ILE A 93 -8.58 9.53 -1.39
N GLU A 94 -9.32 10.56 -1.80
CA GLU A 94 -10.33 11.23 -0.97
C GLU A 94 -11.34 10.22 -0.41
N LYS A 95 -11.93 9.38 -1.29
CA LYS A 95 -12.84 8.31 -0.88
C LYS A 95 -12.20 7.39 0.17
N ILE A 96 -10.99 6.88 -0.10
CA ILE A 96 -10.30 5.97 0.83
C ILE A 96 -10.07 6.66 2.17
N LEU A 97 -9.60 7.91 2.17
CA LEU A 97 -9.32 8.67 3.39
C LEU A 97 -10.58 8.98 4.19
N THR A 98 -11.73 9.22 3.55
CA THR A 98 -13.01 9.42 4.25
C THR A 98 -13.48 8.12 4.92
N ILE A 99 -13.30 6.97 4.27
CA ILE A 99 -13.79 5.68 4.78
C ILE A 99 -12.85 5.07 5.81
N SER A 100 -11.54 5.12 5.56
CA SER A 100 -10.50 4.47 6.37
C SER A 100 -9.14 5.17 6.17
N GLY A 101 -9.05 6.41 6.63
CA GLY A 101 -7.82 7.21 6.63
C GLY A 101 -6.78 6.78 7.65
N SER A 102 -5.85 7.70 7.97
CA SER A 102 -4.83 7.47 8.98
C SER A 102 -5.44 7.45 10.38
N PRO A 103 -5.21 6.42 11.20
CA PRO A 103 -5.73 6.36 12.57
C PRO A 103 -5.15 7.46 13.49
N TYR A 104 -4.22 8.29 12.99
CA TYR A 104 -3.59 9.39 13.71
C TYR A 104 -4.11 10.77 13.30
N GLU A 105 -5.10 10.83 12.40
CA GLU A 105 -5.77 12.07 12.02
C GLU A 105 -7.22 12.09 12.50
N ASP A 106 -7.76 13.27 12.73
CA ASP A 106 -9.19 13.40 13.02
C ASP A 106 -10.05 12.94 11.82
N ASN A 107 -11.29 12.53 12.11
CA ASN A 107 -12.24 12.08 11.08
C ASN A 107 -11.66 10.99 10.16
N HIS A 108 -10.86 10.08 10.70
CA HIS A 108 -10.18 9.02 9.94
C HIS A 108 -11.09 7.86 9.50
N GLY A 109 -12.38 7.88 9.84
CA GLY A 109 -13.29 6.78 9.54
C GLY A 109 -12.92 5.48 10.28
N SER A 110 -13.11 4.34 9.62
CA SER A 110 -12.88 3.02 10.22
C SER A 110 -11.41 2.65 10.23
N THR A 111 -10.89 2.23 11.38
CA THR A 111 -9.50 1.76 11.49
C THR A 111 -9.35 0.27 11.19
N MET A 112 -10.43 -0.50 11.11
CA MET A 112 -10.45 -1.95 10.90
C MET A 112 -11.41 -2.31 9.77
N ASN A 113 -11.27 -3.52 9.20
CA ASN A 113 -12.28 -4.04 8.29
C ASN A 113 -13.60 -4.26 9.03
N ASN A 114 -14.67 -3.65 8.53
CA ASN A 114 -16.02 -3.74 9.07
C ASN A 114 -17.06 -3.59 7.95
N ASP A 115 -18.34 -3.53 8.30
CA ASP A 115 -19.43 -3.37 7.32
C ASP A 115 -19.27 -2.07 6.51
N THR A 116 -18.81 -0.97 7.13
CA THR A 116 -18.60 0.31 6.43
C THR A 116 -17.49 0.20 5.38
N THR A 117 -16.35 -0.39 5.73
CA THR A 117 -15.25 -0.55 4.76
C THR A 117 -15.64 -1.52 3.66
N PHE A 118 -16.32 -2.62 4.00
CA PHE A 118 -16.84 -3.58 3.03
C PHE A 118 -17.83 -2.93 2.07
N ASP A 119 -18.78 -2.15 2.57
CA ASP A 119 -19.83 -1.52 1.77
C ASP A 119 -19.30 -0.43 0.82
N ASN A 120 -18.16 0.16 1.15
CA ASN A 120 -17.51 1.15 0.31
C ASN A 120 -16.38 0.57 -0.56
N GLY A 121 -16.19 -0.75 -0.54
CA GLY A 121 -15.14 -1.41 -1.32
C GLY A 121 -13.74 -1.01 -0.87
N VAL A 122 -13.52 -0.84 0.42
CA VAL A 122 -12.21 -0.52 1.01
C VAL A 122 -11.75 -1.71 1.84
N PHE A 123 -10.58 -2.25 1.49
CA PHE A 123 -9.92 -3.31 2.26
C PHE A 123 -8.78 -2.71 3.08
N VAL A 124 -8.81 -2.95 4.38
CA VAL A 124 -7.89 -2.35 5.36
C VAL A 124 -6.76 -3.32 5.71
N ILE A 125 -5.53 -2.82 5.64
CA ILE A 125 -4.30 -3.47 6.11
C ILE A 125 -3.67 -2.55 7.17
N ASN A 126 -3.63 -3.01 8.41
CA ASN A 126 -3.11 -2.25 9.55
C ASN A 126 -1.69 -2.63 9.92
N ARG A 127 -1.10 -1.84 10.83
CA ARG A 127 0.27 -1.99 11.32
C ARG A 127 0.66 -3.42 11.74
N TYR A 128 -0.28 -4.22 12.22
CA TYR A 128 -0.03 -5.61 12.66
C TYR A 128 -0.32 -6.67 11.60
N ASP A 129 -0.90 -6.30 10.47
CA ASP A 129 -1.29 -7.23 9.41
C ASP A 129 -0.13 -7.53 8.44
N TRP A 130 0.99 -6.82 8.54
CA TRP A 130 2.09 -6.88 7.56
C TRP A 130 3.08 -8.03 7.75
N GLY A 131 3.25 -8.54 8.97
CA GLY A 131 4.36 -9.46 9.28
C GLY A 131 4.02 -10.58 10.25
N TYR A 132 2.78 -10.63 10.74
CA TYR A 132 2.40 -11.63 11.74
C TYR A 132 2.13 -13.02 11.11
N TYR A 133 1.87 -13.11 9.80
CA TYR A 133 1.38 -14.32 9.13
C TYR A 133 2.14 -14.66 7.83
N ALA A 134 3.44 -14.93 7.88
CA ALA A 134 4.21 -15.60 6.81
C ALA A 134 5.64 -15.96 7.26
N HIS A 135 5.84 -16.28 8.54
CA HIS A 135 7.18 -16.52 9.09
C HIS A 135 7.91 -17.68 8.41
N GLU A 136 7.19 -18.67 7.84
CA GLU A 136 7.83 -19.77 7.13
C GLU A 136 8.69 -19.31 5.93
N PHE A 137 8.31 -18.24 5.24
CA PHE A 137 9.05 -17.73 4.09
C PHE A 137 10.11 -16.71 4.48
N LEU A 138 10.08 -16.19 5.72
CA LEU A 138 11.10 -15.26 6.20
C LEU A 138 12.46 -15.95 6.31
N GLU A 139 12.50 -17.22 6.74
CA GLU A 139 13.75 -17.99 6.81
C GLU A 139 14.31 -18.31 5.41
N GLU A 140 13.45 -18.57 4.42
CA GLU A 140 13.86 -18.92 3.06
C GLU A 140 14.30 -17.69 2.24
N ILE A 141 13.51 -16.62 2.31
CA ILE A 141 13.66 -15.44 1.43
C ILE A 141 14.45 -14.32 2.12
N GLY A 142 14.29 -14.18 3.45
CA GLY A 142 14.83 -13.07 4.21
C GLY A 142 14.24 -11.71 3.81
N GLU A 143 14.89 -10.66 4.31
CA GLU A 143 14.53 -9.25 4.03
C GLU A 143 15.35 -8.64 2.87
N GLY A 144 16.33 -9.41 2.36
CA GLY A 144 17.26 -8.98 1.32
C GLY A 144 18.41 -8.15 1.86
N VAL A 145 18.96 -7.26 1.02
CA VAL A 145 20.05 -6.36 1.43
C VAL A 145 19.49 -5.23 2.31
N SER A 146 20.01 -5.10 3.54
CA SER A 146 19.63 -4.02 4.48
C SER A 146 20.07 -2.63 4.01
N GLU A 147 19.29 -1.60 4.35
CA GLU A 147 19.73 -0.20 4.23
C GLU A 147 20.95 0.12 5.11
N GLY A 148 21.09 -0.59 6.24
CA GLY A 148 22.11 -0.33 7.27
C GLY A 148 21.73 0.87 8.14
N ASP A 149 22.73 1.51 8.74
CA ASP A 149 22.55 2.61 9.70
C ASP A 149 21.83 3.84 9.15
N ALA A 150 21.68 3.94 7.82
CA ALA A 150 20.94 5.02 7.18
C ALA A 150 19.44 4.95 7.43
N ASP A 151 18.87 3.75 7.51
CA ASP A 151 17.47 3.51 7.81
C ASP A 151 17.30 2.07 8.30
N VAL A 152 17.41 1.89 9.62
CA VAL A 152 17.34 0.56 10.24
C VAL A 152 15.93 -0.03 10.20
N LEU A 153 14.92 0.76 9.86
CA LEU A 153 13.51 0.36 9.78
C LEU A 153 13.02 0.22 8.34
N ALA A 154 13.93 0.21 7.37
CA ALA A 154 13.60 0.16 5.95
C ALA A 154 12.67 -1.00 5.57
N ASP A 155 12.79 -2.15 6.23
CA ASP A 155 11.95 -3.33 5.99
C ASP A 155 10.58 -3.25 6.70
N SER A 156 10.40 -2.28 7.60
CA SER A 156 9.16 -1.95 8.32
C SER A 156 8.55 -0.61 7.89
N ASN A 157 9.10 0.03 6.85
CA ASN A 157 8.60 1.29 6.27
C ASN A 157 8.45 1.24 4.74
N SER A 158 8.60 0.03 4.17
CA SER A 158 8.45 -0.19 2.75
C SER A 158 7.70 -1.46 2.41
N ALA A 159 6.97 -1.41 1.30
CA ALA A 159 6.17 -2.53 0.83
C ALA A 159 6.24 -2.63 -0.69
N GLY A 160 6.26 -3.85 -1.21
CA GLY A 160 6.08 -4.10 -2.63
C GLY A 160 4.60 -4.28 -2.99
N LEU A 161 4.30 -4.00 -4.25
CA LEU A 161 3.06 -4.37 -4.93
C LEU A 161 3.45 -4.95 -6.29
N ALA A 162 3.16 -6.23 -6.51
CA ALA A 162 3.59 -6.95 -7.71
C ALA A 162 2.44 -7.74 -8.35
N ASP A 163 2.43 -7.81 -9.68
CA ASP A 163 1.54 -8.71 -10.43
C ASP A 163 1.77 -10.16 -9.98
N TYR A 164 0.71 -10.90 -9.66
CA TYR A 164 0.81 -12.24 -9.08
C TYR A 164 1.66 -13.18 -9.95
N ALA A 165 1.54 -13.11 -11.28
CA ALA A 165 2.32 -13.92 -12.22
C ALA A 165 3.83 -13.59 -12.23
N GLN A 166 4.22 -12.41 -11.75
CA GLN A 166 5.60 -11.93 -11.72
C GLN A 166 6.16 -11.78 -10.30
N ALA A 167 5.35 -12.02 -9.27
CA ALA A 167 5.68 -11.74 -7.87
C ALA A 167 6.99 -12.39 -7.41
N GLN A 168 7.19 -13.68 -7.72
CA GLN A 168 8.43 -14.38 -7.36
C GLN A 168 9.66 -13.80 -8.06
N ALA A 169 9.56 -13.51 -9.35
CA ALA A 169 10.65 -12.89 -10.10
C ALA A 169 11.01 -11.51 -9.53
N LYS A 170 10.00 -10.72 -9.12
CA LYS A 170 10.22 -9.42 -8.47
C LYS A 170 10.88 -9.56 -7.12
N VAL A 171 10.47 -10.52 -6.29
CA VAL A 171 11.15 -10.78 -5.01
C VAL A 171 12.62 -11.12 -5.23
N GLN A 172 12.93 -11.97 -6.22
CA GLN A 172 14.31 -12.35 -6.55
C GLN A 172 15.16 -11.19 -7.09
N GLU A 173 14.54 -10.25 -7.83
CA GLU A 173 15.17 -9.01 -8.29
C GLU A 173 15.44 -8.07 -7.11
N TRP A 174 14.39 -7.77 -6.34
CA TRP A 174 14.42 -6.79 -5.25
C TRP A 174 15.31 -7.20 -4.08
N ARG A 175 15.40 -8.49 -3.77
CA ARG A 175 16.25 -8.98 -2.66
C ARG A 175 17.74 -8.67 -2.85
N GLN A 176 18.19 -8.44 -4.09
CA GLN A 176 19.58 -8.10 -4.41
C GLN A 176 19.93 -6.63 -4.17
N CYS A 177 18.91 -5.81 -3.90
CA CYS A 177 19.04 -4.37 -3.77
C CYS A 177 18.51 -3.90 -2.43
N LYS A 178 19.12 -2.83 -1.91
CA LYS A 178 18.60 -2.11 -0.76
C LYS A 178 17.19 -1.56 -1.06
N PRO A 179 16.27 -1.51 -0.07
CA PRO A 179 14.92 -0.96 -0.22
C PRO A 179 14.82 0.34 -1.05
N SER A 180 15.62 1.35 -0.75
CA SER A 180 15.68 2.66 -1.44
C SER A 180 16.10 2.57 -2.90
N ARG A 181 16.69 1.45 -3.32
CA ARG A 181 17.19 1.21 -4.69
C ARG A 181 16.31 0.26 -5.49
N ARG A 182 15.27 -0.32 -4.89
CA ARG A 182 14.30 -1.16 -5.60
C ARG A 182 13.45 -0.25 -6.48
N ARG A 183 13.64 -0.34 -7.79
CA ARG A 183 12.97 0.54 -8.78
C ARG A 183 11.62 -0.04 -9.21
N ILE A 184 10.74 0.84 -9.66
CA ILE A 184 9.55 0.46 -10.43
C ILE A 184 10.00 -0.20 -11.73
N SER A 185 9.37 -1.31 -12.07
CA SER A 185 9.57 -2.00 -13.33
C SER A 185 8.28 -2.69 -13.77
N ASP A 186 8.27 -3.22 -14.99
CA ASP A 186 7.09 -3.97 -15.44
C ASP A 186 6.85 -5.16 -14.51
N GLY A 187 5.60 -5.34 -14.08
CA GLY A 187 5.20 -6.35 -13.10
C GLY A 187 5.27 -5.95 -11.62
N GLY A 188 5.75 -4.76 -11.25
CA GLY A 188 5.61 -4.30 -9.87
C GLY A 188 6.34 -3.02 -9.46
N VAL A 189 6.02 -2.55 -8.26
CA VAL A 189 6.61 -1.37 -7.62
C VAL A 189 7.03 -1.69 -6.19
N TRP A 190 8.17 -1.14 -5.79
CA TRP A 190 8.58 -1.05 -4.39
C TRP A 190 8.31 0.37 -3.87
N MET A 191 7.54 0.47 -2.79
CA MET A 191 7.12 1.73 -2.17
C MET A 191 7.94 1.94 -0.90
N TYR A 192 9.01 2.72 -0.99
CA TYR A 192 9.91 3.04 0.12
C TYR A 192 9.61 4.43 0.69
N SER A 193 9.42 4.52 2.00
CA SER A 193 9.22 5.78 2.73
C SER A 193 10.34 5.92 3.77
N PRO A 194 11.34 6.78 3.56
CA PRO A 194 12.47 6.92 4.48
C PRO A 194 12.01 7.37 5.87
N ASP A 195 12.70 6.89 6.91
CA ASP A 195 12.54 7.32 8.30
C ASP A 195 11.09 7.16 8.85
N ALA A 196 10.28 6.32 8.19
CA ALA A 196 8.91 6.05 8.59
C ALA A 196 8.82 4.85 9.55
N GLU A 197 7.71 4.79 10.29
CA GLU A 197 7.37 3.66 11.15
C GLU A 197 5.91 3.27 10.93
N TYR A 198 5.58 2.01 11.23
CA TYR A 198 4.24 1.45 11.22
C TYR A 198 3.49 1.64 9.90
N MET A 199 3.48 0.60 9.09
CA MET A 199 2.85 0.63 7.77
C MET A 199 1.33 0.48 7.83
N PHE A 200 0.65 1.14 6.90
CA PHE A 200 -0.77 1.01 6.65
C PHE A 200 -1.02 0.89 5.14
N GLY A 201 -1.99 0.06 4.79
CA GLY A 201 -2.38 -0.19 3.40
C GLY A 201 -3.90 -0.11 3.27
N ARG A 202 -4.39 0.46 2.18
CA ARG A 202 -5.82 0.48 1.84
C ARG A 202 -5.97 0.13 0.37
N PHE A 203 -6.63 -0.98 0.07
CA PHE A 203 -7.07 -1.24 -1.30
C PHE A 203 -8.45 -0.62 -1.51
N GLY A 204 -8.62 0.11 -2.61
CA GLY A 204 -9.92 0.46 -3.12
C GLY A 204 -10.34 -0.51 -4.22
N PHE A 205 -11.60 -0.92 -4.20
CA PHE A 205 -12.20 -1.82 -5.17
C PHE A 205 -13.10 -1.06 -6.15
N ASN A 206 -13.22 -1.63 -7.35
CA ASN A 206 -14.20 -1.19 -8.32
C ASN A 206 -15.64 -1.34 -7.78
N GLU A 207 -16.61 -0.68 -8.41
CA GLU A 207 -18.01 -0.68 -7.95
C GLU A 207 -18.61 -2.09 -7.84
N ALA A 208 -18.23 -2.98 -8.77
CA ALA A 208 -18.66 -4.38 -8.77
C ALA A 208 -17.96 -5.24 -7.70
N ARG A 209 -16.97 -4.68 -6.97
CA ARG A 209 -16.13 -5.35 -5.97
C ARG A 209 -15.46 -6.63 -6.46
N THR A 210 -15.14 -6.68 -7.75
CA THR A 210 -14.53 -7.86 -8.40
C THR A 210 -13.00 -7.80 -8.40
N GLY A 211 -12.42 -6.62 -8.27
CA GLY A 211 -10.98 -6.45 -8.17
C GLY A 211 -10.60 -5.08 -7.63
N ALA A 212 -9.50 -5.06 -6.88
CA ALA A 212 -8.86 -3.83 -6.45
C ALA A 212 -8.43 -3.03 -7.68
N HIS A 213 -8.66 -1.72 -7.66
CA HIS A 213 -8.25 -0.79 -8.72
C HIS A 213 -7.31 0.30 -8.21
N SER A 214 -7.04 0.32 -6.91
CA SER A 214 -6.21 1.30 -6.23
C SER A 214 -5.59 0.71 -4.97
N PHE A 215 -4.45 1.25 -4.56
CA PHE A 215 -3.75 0.91 -3.34
C PHE A 215 -3.08 2.16 -2.77
N LEU A 216 -3.45 2.53 -1.53
CA LEU A 216 -2.83 3.59 -0.76
C LEU A 216 -1.93 2.96 0.31
N PHE A 217 -0.65 3.31 0.29
CA PHE A 217 0.36 2.91 1.27
C PHE A 217 0.88 4.12 2.03
N PHE A 218 0.89 4.05 3.35
CA PHE A 218 1.30 5.16 4.21
C PHE A 218 1.82 4.65 5.57
N SER A 219 2.27 5.57 6.41
CA SER A 219 2.90 5.31 7.70
C SER A 219 2.25 6.12 8.83
N THR A 220 2.69 5.95 10.08
CA THR A 220 2.28 6.87 11.17
C THR A 220 2.61 8.32 10.89
N ASN A 221 3.67 8.56 10.11
CA ASN A 221 4.22 9.89 9.89
C ASN A 221 3.56 10.59 8.69
N THR A 222 2.60 9.92 8.05
CA THR A 222 1.86 10.48 6.91
C THR A 222 0.70 11.31 7.42
N GLU A 223 0.88 12.62 7.40
CA GLU A 223 -0.16 13.60 7.68
C GLU A 223 -0.72 14.12 6.35
N PHE A 224 -1.94 13.71 6.01
CA PHE A 224 -2.57 13.97 4.71
C PHE A 224 -2.93 15.45 4.52
N SER A 225 -3.08 16.23 5.59
CA SER A 225 -3.17 17.69 5.54
C SER A 225 -1.87 18.37 5.05
N HIS A 226 -0.73 17.69 5.21
CA HIS A 226 0.60 18.16 4.81
C HIS A 226 1.21 17.35 3.65
N THR A 227 0.46 16.41 3.09
CA THR A 227 0.93 15.52 2.04
C THR A 227 0.29 15.87 0.71
N VAL A 228 1.10 15.89 -0.36
CA VAL A 228 0.66 16.12 -1.74
C VAL A 228 1.06 14.97 -2.65
N ILE A 229 0.35 14.77 -3.76
CA ILE A 229 0.89 14.00 -4.89
C ILE A 229 2.06 14.78 -5.47
N ALA A 230 3.23 14.13 -5.65
CA ALA A 230 4.41 14.76 -6.21
C ALA A 230 4.08 15.44 -7.56
N GLY A 231 4.43 16.72 -7.69
CA GLY A 231 4.13 17.53 -8.89
C GLY A 231 2.77 18.23 -8.85
N ARG A 232 1.97 18.04 -7.79
CA ARG A 232 0.76 18.81 -7.49
C ARG A 232 0.97 19.69 -6.26
N SER A 233 0.15 20.72 -6.12
CA SER A 233 0.18 21.67 -4.99
C SER A 233 -0.94 21.46 -3.97
N GLU A 234 -1.98 20.71 -4.33
CA GLU A 234 -3.14 20.46 -3.47
C GLU A 234 -2.83 19.33 -2.48
N THR A 235 -3.12 19.59 -1.20
CA THR A 235 -2.99 18.63 -0.12
C THR A 235 -4.09 17.58 -0.19
N LEU A 236 -3.82 16.38 0.34
CA LEU A 236 -4.73 15.24 0.28
C LEU A 236 -5.89 15.35 1.27
N ARG A 237 -5.75 16.20 2.29
CA ARG A 237 -6.82 16.69 3.16
C ARG A 237 -6.69 18.19 3.36
N GLN A 238 -7.80 18.86 3.64
CA GLN A 238 -7.76 20.23 4.15
C GLN A 238 -7.36 20.17 5.62
N GLU A 239 -6.57 21.15 6.08
CA GLU A 239 -6.43 21.37 7.51
C GLU A 239 -7.81 21.77 8.05
N ASP A 240 -8.29 21.02 9.04
CA ASP A 240 -9.41 21.48 9.83
C ASP A 240 -8.94 22.77 10.53
N ASN A 241 -9.49 23.92 10.11
CA ASN A 241 -9.31 25.18 10.82
C ASN A 241 -9.89 24.98 12.23
N LEU A 242 -9.04 24.56 13.17
CA LEU A 242 -9.32 24.71 14.59
C LEU A 242 -9.38 26.22 14.85
N ASN A 243 -10.59 26.77 14.77
CA ASN A 243 -10.90 28.07 15.37
C ASN A 243 -10.59 27.94 16.86
N ILE A 244 -9.39 28.40 17.25
CA ILE A 244 -9.04 28.74 18.63
C ILE A 244 -9.62 30.12 18.94
#